data_AF-A0AA40FH22-F1
#
_entry.id   AF-A0AA40FH22-F1
#
_cell.length_a   1.000
_cell.length_b   1.000
_cell.length_c   1.000
_cell.angle_alpha   90.00
_cell.angle_beta   90.00
_cell.angle_gamma   90.00
#
_symmetry.space_group_name_H-M   'P 1'
#
loop_
_entity.id
_entity.type
_entity.pdbx_description
1 polymer ?
#
loop_
_entity_poly.entity_id
_entity_poly.type
_entity_poly.pdbx_seq_one_letter_code
_entity_poly.pdbx_strand_id
1 'polypeptide(L)' 'MAGEQMKYPYSLAAKIRRFPFHYYFFVSKHGWVLRYWAISTLICVPIFYKFQKASHSPANVAQWEKVHQKQFSGEMHH' A
#
# COMPACT_ATOMS: atom_id res chain seq x y z
N MET A 1 10.40 -25.83 22.68
CA MET A 1 9.26 -25.51 23.57
C MET A 1 7.97 -25.80 22.80
N ALA A 2 7.28 -26.89 23.14
CA ALA A 2 5.99 -27.21 22.54
C ALA A 2 4.97 -26.16 22.99
N GLY A 3 4.34 -25.48 22.03
CA GLY A 3 3.52 -24.29 22.27
C GLY A 3 2.25 -24.62 23.04
N GLU A 4 2.08 -23.97 24.18
CA GLU A 4 0.83 -24.00 24.92
C GLU A 4 -0.30 -23.47 24.03
N GLN A 5 -1.34 -24.28 23.85
CA GLN A 5 -2.46 -23.94 22.99
C GLN A 5 -3.34 -22.93 23.71
N MET A 6 -3.55 -21.74 23.10
CA MET A 6 -4.43 -20.73 23.66
C MET A 6 -5.83 -21.29 23.94
N LYS A 7 -6.45 -20.87 25.05
CA LYS A 7 -7.80 -21.29 25.48
C LYS A 7 -8.88 -21.15 24.39
N TYR A 8 -8.77 -20.15 23.52
CA TYR A 8 -9.68 -19.93 22.39
C TYR A 8 -8.93 -19.91 21.05
N PRO A 9 -8.54 -21.08 20.51
CA PRO A 9 -7.67 -21.19 19.34
C PRO A 9 -8.36 -20.79 18.02
N TYR A 10 -9.69 -20.62 18.04
CA TYR A 10 -10.50 -20.27 16.88
C TYR A 10 -10.71 -18.76 16.70
N SER A 11 -10.32 -17.97 17.71
CA SER A 11 -10.40 -16.51 17.63
C SER A 11 -9.42 -15.97 16.57
N LEU A 12 -9.77 -14.85 15.94
CA LEU A 12 -8.89 -14.16 14.99
C LEU A 12 -7.52 -13.84 15.62
N ALA A 13 -7.52 -13.40 16.87
CA ALA A 13 -6.30 -13.12 17.62
C ALA A 13 -5.42 -14.38 17.81
N ALA A 14 -6.04 -15.53 18.08
CA ALA A 14 -5.29 -16.79 18.21
C ALA A 14 -4.71 -17.26 16.86
N LYS A 15 -5.45 -17.08 15.76
CA LYS A 15 -4.95 -17.38 14.41
C LYS A 15 -3.74 -16.51 14.04
N ILE A 16 -3.81 -15.22 14.36
CA ILE A 16 -2.68 -14.29 14.15
C ILE A 16 -1.49 -14.72 15.01
N ARG A 17 -1.65 -14.93 16.33
CA ARG A 17 -0.54 -15.34 17.20
C ARG A 17 0.12 -16.65 16.75
N ARG A 18 -0.66 -17.58 16.19
CA ARG A 18 -0.17 -18.88 15.71
C ARG A 18 0.68 -18.75 14.45
N PHE A 19 0.57 -17.64 13.71
CA PHE A 19 1.44 -17.38 12.56
C PHE A 19 2.84 -16.98 13.05
N PRO A 20 3.91 -17.68 12.63
CA PRO A 20 5.25 -17.44 13.13
C PRO A 20 5.89 -16.22 12.44
N PHE A 21 5.38 -15.02 12.74
CA PHE A 21 5.85 -13.76 12.15
C PHE A 21 7.36 -13.57 12.28
N HIS A 22 7.92 -13.79 13.48
CA HIS A 22 9.36 -13.62 13.70
C HIS A 22 10.19 -14.55 12.80
N TYR A 23 9.73 -15.79 12.60
CA TYR A 23 10.42 -16.74 11.75
C TYR A 23 10.42 -16.28 10.28
N TYR A 24 9.28 -15.83 9.75
CA TYR A 24 9.19 -15.38 8.37
C TYR A 24 9.90 -14.05 8.10
N PHE A 25 9.93 -13.12 9.06
CA PHE A 25 10.52 -11.80 8.84
C PHE A 25 12.01 -11.70 9.21
N PHE A 26 12.49 -12.46 10.20
CA PHE A 26 13.84 -12.28 10.75
C PHE A 26 14.76 -13.50 10.63
N VAL A 27 14.22 -14.73 10.70
CA VAL A 27 15.05 -15.96 10.78
C VAL A 27 15.15 -16.70 9.45
N SER A 28 14.07 -16.74 8.67
CA SER A 28 13.99 -17.53 7.44
C SER A 28 14.59 -16.80 6.24
N LYS A 29 15.58 -17.42 5.58
CA LYS A 29 16.21 -16.89 4.36
C LYS A 29 15.24 -16.79 3.18
N HIS A 30 14.19 -17.62 3.16
CA HIS A 30 13.16 -17.64 2.10
C HIS A 30 12.05 -16.58 2.31
N GLY A 31 11.98 -15.98 3.51
CA GLY A 31 11.00 -14.96 3.85
C GLY A 31 11.34 -13.56 3.33
N TRP A 32 12.38 -13.42 2.50
CA TRP A 32 12.85 -12.11 2.02
C TRP A 32 11.73 -11.32 1.33
N VAL A 33 10.81 -12.00 0.64
CA VAL A 33 9.82 -11.33 -0.22
C VAL A 33 8.87 -10.51 0.64
N LEU A 34 8.32 -11.12 1.69
CA LEU A 34 7.41 -10.43 2.61
C LEU A 34 8.12 -9.28 3.34
N ARG A 35 9.40 -9.46 3.72
CA ARG A 35 10.19 -8.42 4.36
C ARG A 35 10.40 -7.22 3.45
N TYR A 36 10.96 -7.42 2.25
CA TYR A 36 11.24 -6.33 1.33
C TYR A 36 9.97 -5.71 0.77
N TRP A 37 8.91 -6.49 0.58
CA TRP A 37 7.61 -5.97 0.16
C TRP A 37 7.01 -5.06 1.24
N ALA A 38 7.00 -5.47 2.51
CA ALA A 38 6.52 -4.64 3.60
C ALA A 38 7.33 -3.34 3.76
N ILE A 39 8.67 -3.42 3.70
CA ILE A 39 9.55 -2.25 3.76
C ILE A 39 9.30 -1.32 2.55
N SER A 40 9.21 -1.89 1.34
CA SER A 40 8.94 -1.13 0.12
C SER A 40 7.60 -0.42 0.21
N THR A 41 6.53 -1.10 0.63
CA THR A 41 5.22 -0.47 0.82
C THR A 41 5.30 0.67 1.84
N LEU A 42 5.98 0.47 2.97
CA LEU A 42 6.10 1.51 4.00
C LEU A 42 6.85 2.75 3.49
N ILE A 43 7.88 2.57 2.66
CA ILE A 43 8.63 3.68 2.05
C ILE A 43 7.85 4.32 0.91
N CYS A 44 7.23 3.53 0.04
CA CYS A 44 6.50 3.99 -1.13
C CYS A 44 5.23 4.76 -0.74
N VAL A 45 4.46 4.31 0.25
CA VAL A 45 3.19 4.95 0.66
C VAL A 45 3.32 6.46 0.94
N PRO A 46 4.25 6.96 1.79
CA PRO A 46 4.39 8.38 2.02
C PRO A 46 4.89 9.13 0.77
N ILE A 47 5.75 8.50 -0.04
CA ILE A 47 6.25 9.09 -1.29
C ILE A 47 5.09 9.29 -2.27
N PHE A 48 4.28 8.26 -2.51
CA PHE A 48 3.11 8.33 -3.38
C PHE A 48 2.04 9.27 -2.83
N TYR A 49 1.86 9.35 -1.52
CA TYR A 49 0.96 10.32 -0.91
C TYR A 49 1.37 11.77 -1.22
N LYS A 50 2.68 12.07 -1.19
CA LYS A 50 3.18 13.39 -1.59
C LYS A 50 2.97 13.67 -3.07
N PHE A 51 3.22 12.69 -3.94
CA PHE A 51 2.94 12.83 -5.37
C PHE A 51 1.47 13.05 -5.64
N GLN A 52 0.59 12.26 -5.02
CA GLN A 52 -0.86 12.43 -5.15
C GLN A 52 -1.29 13.83 -4.73
N LYS A 53 -0.78 14.34 -3.60
CA LYS A 53 -1.10 15.70 -3.16
C LYS A 53 -0.61 16.79 -4.13
N ALA A 54 0.55 16.60 -4.76
CA ALA A 54 1.07 17.52 -5.77
C ALA A 54 0.23 17.49 -7.06
N SER A 55 -0.13 16.29 -7.54
CA SER A 55 -0.97 16.09 -8.71
C SER A 55 -2.39 16.66 -8.52
N HIS A 56 -2.95 16.59 -7.32
CA HIS A 56 -4.27 17.17 -7.01
C HIS A 56 -4.21 18.62 -6.50
N SER A 57 -3.12 19.34 -6.75
CA SER A 57 -3.07 20.78 -6.44
C SER A 57 -4.15 21.54 -7.22
N PRO A 58 -4.80 22.55 -6.61
CA PRO A 58 -5.94 23.24 -7.23
C PRO A 58 -5.56 23.94 -8.54
N ALA A 59 -4.30 24.39 -8.66
CA ALA A 59 -3.77 24.95 -9.90
C ALA A 59 -3.71 23.91 -11.03
N ASN A 60 -3.22 22.69 -10.74
CA ASN A 60 -3.16 21.62 -11.73
C ASN A 60 -4.56 21.13 -12.11
N VAL A 61 -5.48 21.00 -11.15
CA VAL A 61 -6.87 20.61 -11.41
C VAL A 61 -7.54 21.61 -12.35
N ALA A 62 -7.40 22.92 -12.11
CA ALA A 62 -7.95 23.96 -12.98
C ALA A 62 -7.33 23.96 -14.39
N GLN A 63 -6.05 23.61 -14.52
CA GLN A 63 -5.42 23.44 -15.83
C GLN A 63 -5.97 22.23 -16.57
N TRP A 64 -6.11 21.09 -15.90
CA TRP A 64 -6.68 19.88 -16.50
C TRP A 64 -8.14 20.08 -16.88
N GLU A 65 -8.93 20.78 -16.06
CA GLU A 65 -10.32 21.12 -16.40
C GLU A 65 -10.40 21.95 -17.68
N LYS A 66 -9.54 22.96 -17.85
CA LYS A 66 -9.46 23.74 -19.09
C LYS A 66 -9.07 22.88 -20.30
N VAL A 67 -8.14 21.94 -20.13
CA VAL A 67 -7.75 21.00 -21.20
C VAL A 67 -8.92 20.09 -21.55
N HIS A 68 -9.62 19.53 -20.57
CA HIS A 68 -10.79 18.69 -20.80
C HIS A 68 -11.91 19.47 -21.51
N GLN A 69 -12.21 20.69 -21.06
CA GLN A 69 -13.19 21.56 -21.72
C GLN A 69 -12.84 21.78 -23.20
N LYS A 70 -11.57 22.04 -23.53
CA LYS A 70 -11.10 22.18 -24.93
C LYS A 70 -11.18 20.90 -25.75
N GLN A 71 -10.99 19.74 -25.12
CA GLN A 71 -11.12 18.44 -25.79
C GLN A 71 -12.58 18.11 -26.11
N PHE A 72 -13.52 18.43 -25.20
CA PHE A 72 -14.95 18.15 -25.38
C PHE A 72 -15.71 19.25 -26.12
N SER A 73 -15.16 20.46 -26.23
CA SER A 73 -15.77 21.57 -26.99
C SER A 73 -15.68 21.40 -28.52
N GLY A 74 -14.95 20.38 -29.01
CA GLY A 74 -14.77 20.17 -30.45
C GLY A 74 -13.79 21.15 -31.11
N GLU A 75 -13.05 21.95 -30.35
CA GLU A 75 -11.98 22.82 -30.89
C GLU A 75 -10.72 22.02 -31.26
N MET A 76 -10.52 20.83 -30.69
CA MET A 76 -9.40 19.93 -30.97
C MET A 76 -9.76 18.88 -32.03
N HIS A 77 -10.42 19.30 -33.11
CA HIS A 77 -10.50 18.51 -34.34
C HIS A 77 -9.25 18.75 -35.17
N HIS A 78 -8.45 17.70 -35.37
CA HIS A 78 -7.64 17.57 -36.58
C HIS A 78 -8.53 17.18 -37.75
#